data_AF-A0A7J2RHC5-F1
#
_entry.id   AF-A0A7J2RHC5-F1
#
_cell.length_a   1.000
_cell.length_b   1.000
_cell.length_c   1.000
_cell.angle_alpha   90.00
_cell.angle_beta   90.00
_cell.angle_gamma   90.00
#
_symmetry.space_group_name_H-M   'P 1'
#
loop_
_entity.id
_entity.type
_entity.pdbx_description
1 polymer ?
#
loop_
_entity_poly.entity_id
_entity_poly.type
_entity_poly.pdbx_seq_one_letter_code
_entity_poly.pdbx_strand_id
1 'polypeptide(L)'
;MSEKTNKLIEKENSKGFFGKLRNYFSIMVKKPQFSTTAITVPAAVINGKAKVVKLPSDLELLWKWWLTEASDDAETLKNRTDRYDDLSYMYYNNTVMSMATELYADETVQADSQSQVLQITAKKTKVKKYIEDFFDKIGITQPMLKATAFDLALYADHFWVNTSNQKEGITEIIPLDVYTVKDRIEFNALEATKRMDKKQRLYTQLINKHDKLQKLAKVLNDTKTDYASYFRKYLFGFQMEKDIFLPPWNISHFRRFSSQSEFYPFGRPLFINCISPFRQLQTSKNLVAMARVAKFPKEHFEVEVSDRMTEVEKWNATNQAREEYDNLGTDQTGKEEFGVGGKIWTPKGLLDYKLIENRMKVEDINDLEMLRDDMILGTRVPKGYLIVDRASFGTSGQALLQQFKPFGRAVFSLQSCILNELINLVKLQFVMTDDYEVDEPFEISMNFPVIEESSDRLRVKSDTLRLANDIITNLQNALGLGRGEAIPPEVVKDVFSKISFIDVEDIEDWIDAIKPEEDVEIKESIKKKIKNRLTEELIKEIEFKTKKDNRMFEGVSSGRHFCNSFKVDKMQKTILDLFKNDSGKLKG
;
A
#
# COMPACT_ATOMS: atom_id res chain seq x y z
N MET A 1 41.83 -28.27 20.83
CA MET A 1 41.29 -27.00 21.33
C MET A 1 40.18 -26.49 20.40
N SER A 2 38.91 -26.60 20.78
CA SER A 2 38.10 -27.81 20.60
C SER A 2 36.75 -27.37 20.02
N GLU A 3 35.91 -28.28 19.52
CA GLU A 3 34.51 -27.98 19.15
C GLU A 3 33.72 -27.19 20.19
N LYS A 4 34.16 -27.13 21.47
CA LYS A 4 33.60 -26.24 22.48
C LYS A 4 33.84 -24.75 22.20
N THR A 5 34.99 -24.36 21.64
CA THR A 5 35.24 -22.96 21.21
C THR A 5 34.38 -22.60 20.00
N ASN A 6 34.20 -23.51 19.03
CA ASN A 6 33.27 -23.28 17.91
C ASN A 6 31.79 -23.27 18.35
N LYS A 7 31.38 -24.11 19.30
CA LYS A 7 30.03 -24.09 19.90
C LYS A 7 29.78 -22.86 20.78
N LEU A 8 30.82 -22.25 21.35
CA LEU A 8 30.72 -20.99 22.07
C LEU A 8 30.57 -19.81 21.08
N ILE A 9 31.31 -19.82 19.98
CA ILE A 9 31.18 -18.82 18.89
C ILE A 9 29.81 -18.94 18.17
N GLU A 10 29.25 -20.15 18.03
CA GLU A 10 27.88 -20.34 17.48
C GLU A 10 26.77 -19.98 18.49
N LYS A 11 26.99 -20.14 19.80
CA LYS A 11 26.04 -19.72 20.85
C LYS A 11 26.04 -18.21 21.11
N GLU A 12 27.15 -17.53 20.90
CA GLU A 12 27.21 -16.06 21.02
C GLU A 12 26.60 -15.35 19.80
N ASN A 13 26.68 -15.96 18.61
CA ASN A 13 26.16 -15.38 17.38
C ASN A 13 24.63 -15.35 17.25
N SER A 14 23.87 -16.09 18.08
CA SER A 14 22.40 -16.01 18.08
C SER A 14 21.84 -14.82 18.88
N LYS A 15 22.67 -14.21 19.74
CA LYS A 15 22.33 -13.01 20.55
C LYS A 15 22.95 -11.72 20.01
N GLY A 16 23.95 -11.81 19.12
CA GLY A 16 24.56 -10.65 18.48
C GLY A 16 23.60 -9.91 17.53
N PHE A 17 23.95 -8.68 17.17
CA PHE A 17 23.16 -7.80 16.28
C PHE A 17 22.70 -8.48 14.99
N PHE A 18 23.62 -9.09 14.24
CA PHE A 18 23.27 -9.84 13.03
C PHE A 18 22.47 -11.12 13.31
N GLY A 19 22.59 -11.69 14.51
CA GLY A 19 21.76 -12.80 14.96
C GLY A 19 20.30 -12.39 15.12
N LYS A 20 20.03 -11.26 15.76
CA LYS A 20 18.68 -10.69 15.91
C LYS A 20 18.02 -10.42 14.55
N LEU A 21 18.75 -9.78 13.64
CA LEU A 21 18.28 -9.48 12.29
C LEU A 21 17.96 -10.74 11.49
N ARG A 22 18.86 -11.73 11.53
CA ARG A 22 18.62 -13.05 10.94
C ARG A 22 17.37 -13.71 11.50
N ASN A 23 17.10 -13.60 12.80
CA ASN A 23 15.91 -14.18 13.40
C ASN A 23 14.63 -13.48 12.93
N TYR A 24 14.62 -12.14 12.87
CA TYR A 24 13.47 -11.36 12.41
C TYR A 24 13.08 -11.68 10.96
N PHE A 25 14.07 -11.79 10.07
CA PHE A 25 13.82 -12.18 8.66
C PHE A 25 13.76 -13.69 8.44
N SER A 26 13.90 -14.51 9.50
CA SER A 26 13.98 -15.98 9.39
C SER A 26 15.10 -16.47 8.45
N ILE A 27 16.24 -15.76 8.42
CA ILE A 27 17.40 -16.07 7.58
C ILE A 27 18.48 -16.81 8.40
N MET A 28 19.05 -17.89 7.87
CA MET A 28 20.16 -18.62 8.48
C MET A 28 21.21 -18.94 7.43
N VAL A 29 22.46 -18.60 7.71
CA VAL A 29 23.60 -18.90 6.84
C VAL A 29 24.40 -20.03 7.49
N LYS A 30 24.35 -21.23 6.91
CA LYS A 30 25.39 -22.24 7.16
C LYS A 30 26.54 -21.97 6.19
N LYS A 31 27.79 -22.16 6.62
CA LYS A 31 28.90 -22.35 5.66
C LYS A 31 28.50 -23.48 4.71
N PRO A 32 28.68 -23.35 3.39
CA PRO A 32 28.29 -24.39 2.45
C PRO A 32 29.14 -25.64 2.72
N GLN A 33 28.63 -26.55 3.52
CA GLN A 33 28.94 -27.97 3.36
C GLN A 33 27.94 -28.44 2.31
N PHE A 34 28.40 -28.62 1.07
CA PHE A 34 27.63 -29.31 0.05
C PHE A 34 27.41 -30.77 0.50
N SER A 35 26.43 -30.98 1.38
CA SER A 35 25.88 -32.29 1.70
C SER A 35 24.65 -32.47 0.82
N THR A 36 24.72 -33.43 -0.10
CA THR A 36 23.77 -33.71 -1.17
C THR A 36 22.37 -34.18 -0.73
N THR A 37 22.04 -34.20 0.55
CA THR A 37 20.92 -35.01 1.07
C THR A 37 19.80 -34.28 1.80
N ALA A 38 19.91 -32.98 2.10
CA ALA A 38 18.76 -32.21 2.61
C ALA A 38 18.93 -30.73 2.29
N ILE A 39 18.09 -30.19 1.41
CA ILE A 39 18.10 -28.75 1.16
C ILE A 39 17.29 -28.07 2.25
N THR A 40 17.98 -27.27 3.05
CA THR A 40 17.40 -26.54 4.17
C THR A 40 17.10 -25.12 3.74
N VAL A 41 15.83 -24.70 3.82
CA VAL A 41 15.48 -23.28 3.71
C VAL A 41 15.91 -22.56 4.99
N PRO A 42 16.34 -21.30 4.90
CA PRO A 42 16.54 -20.45 6.08
C PRO A 42 15.32 -20.54 7.01
N ALA A 43 15.56 -20.96 8.25
CA ALA A 43 14.51 -21.40 9.16
C ALA A 43 14.15 -20.34 10.19
N ALA A 44 12.85 -20.26 10.52
CA ALA A 44 12.34 -19.46 11.64
C ALA A 44 13.00 -19.85 12.97
N VAL A 45 13.32 -18.86 13.80
CA VAL A 45 13.92 -19.09 15.11
C VAL A 45 12.83 -19.39 16.13
N ILE A 46 12.90 -20.59 16.71
CA ILE A 46 12.01 -21.02 17.79
C ILE A 46 12.89 -21.27 19.03
N ASN A 47 12.67 -20.50 20.08
CA ASN A 47 13.36 -20.62 21.38
C ASN A 47 14.90 -20.52 21.29
N GLY A 48 15.42 -19.60 20.48
CA GLY A 48 16.86 -19.31 20.41
C GLY A 48 17.73 -20.46 19.86
N LYS A 49 17.11 -21.50 19.30
CA LYS A 49 17.80 -22.59 18.62
C LYS A 49 17.33 -22.67 17.18
N ALA A 50 18.31 -22.74 16.28
CA ALA A 50 18.14 -23.07 14.88
C ALA A 50 17.42 -24.43 14.73
N LYS A 51 16.11 -24.43 14.53
CA LYS A 51 15.40 -25.64 14.10
C LYS A 51 15.29 -25.56 12.60
N VAL A 52 16.07 -26.36 11.88
CA VAL A 52 15.90 -26.54 10.44
C VAL A 52 14.44 -26.90 10.19
N VAL A 53 13.68 -26.00 9.58
CA VAL A 53 12.36 -26.32 9.06
C VAL A 53 12.63 -27.23 7.87
N LYS A 54 12.50 -28.54 8.08
CA LYS A 54 12.43 -29.46 6.94
C LYS A 54 11.19 -29.07 6.16
N LEU A 55 11.40 -28.56 4.95
CA LEU A 55 10.30 -28.39 4.03
C LEU A 55 9.64 -29.75 3.81
N PRO A 56 8.30 -29.81 3.68
CA PRO A 56 7.65 -30.99 3.12
C PRO A 56 8.32 -31.40 1.80
N SER A 57 8.33 -32.69 1.48
CA SER A 57 8.98 -33.23 0.27
C SER A 57 8.62 -32.47 -1.00
N ASP A 58 7.35 -32.09 -1.15
CA ASP A 58 6.84 -31.37 -2.32
C ASP A 58 7.38 -29.93 -2.40
N LEU A 59 7.48 -29.26 -1.25
CA LEU A 59 8.03 -27.91 -1.16
C LEU A 59 9.55 -27.91 -1.37
N GLU A 60 10.26 -28.97 -0.96
CA GLU A 60 11.69 -29.13 -1.24
C GLU A 60 11.95 -29.28 -2.74
N LEU A 61 11.08 -29.98 -3.48
CA LEU A 61 11.15 -30.08 -4.93
C LEU A 61 10.95 -28.72 -5.61
N LEU A 62 9.94 -27.96 -5.17
CA LEU A 62 9.68 -26.61 -5.66
C LEU A 62 10.83 -25.66 -5.37
N TRP A 63 11.42 -25.76 -4.18
CA TRP A 63 12.59 -24.99 -3.79
C TRP A 63 13.82 -25.35 -4.63
N LYS A 64 14.11 -26.64 -4.85
CA LYS A 64 15.18 -27.12 -5.74
C LYS A 64 15.03 -26.54 -7.14
N TRP A 65 13.83 -26.67 -7.69
CA TRP A 65 13.53 -26.13 -9.00
C TRP A 65 13.66 -24.62 -9.03
N TRP A 66 13.17 -23.91 -8.01
CA TRP A 66 13.29 -22.46 -7.93
C TRP A 66 14.76 -22.01 -7.93
N LEU A 67 15.62 -22.70 -7.17
CA LEU A 67 17.06 -22.45 -7.15
C LEU A 67 17.74 -22.69 -8.50
N THR A 68 17.26 -23.67 -9.28
CA THR A 68 17.85 -23.98 -10.59
C THR A 68 17.29 -23.14 -11.73
N GLU A 69 16.01 -22.75 -11.67
CA GLU A 69 15.23 -22.40 -12.86
C GLU A 69 14.26 -21.21 -12.67
N ALA A 70 14.11 -20.64 -11.46
CA ALA A 70 13.00 -19.72 -11.19
C ALA A 70 13.30 -18.47 -10.37
N SER A 71 14.57 -18.13 -10.18
CA SER A 71 14.94 -16.72 -10.03
C SER A 71 14.44 -15.93 -11.24
N ASP A 72 14.30 -14.61 -11.11
CA ASP A 72 13.95 -13.80 -12.26
C ASP A 72 15.04 -13.96 -13.33
N ASP A 73 14.60 -14.32 -14.54
CA ASP A 73 15.49 -14.51 -15.67
C ASP A 73 15.85 -13.16 -16.29
N ALA A 74 16.94 -13.12 -17.06
CA ALA A 74 17.38 -11.90 -17.71
C ALA A 74 16.29 -11.27 -18.60
N GLU A 75 15.36 -12.08 -19.13
CA GLU A 75 14.25 -11.62 -19.97
C GLU A 75 13.16 -10.92 -19.16
N THR A 76 12.72 -11.47 -18.02
CA THR A 76 11.74 -10.84 -17.12
C THR A 76 12.28 -9.55 -16.52
N LEU A 77 13.55 -9.54 -16.10
CA LEU A 77 14.22 -8.34 -15.63
C LEU A 77 14.29 -7.27 -16.72
N LYS A 78 14.64 -7.68 -17.95
CA LYS A 78 14.66 -6.80 -19.12
C LYS A 78 13.26 -6.25 -19.43
N ASN A 79 12.23 -7.08 -19.41
CA ASN A 79 10.86 -6.65 -19.67
C ASN A 79 10.38 -5.60 -18.66
N ARG A 80 10.79 -5.71 -17.38
CA ARG A 80 10.50 -4.69 -16.36
C ARG A 80 11.24 -3.37 -16.67
N THR A 81 12.53 -3.43 -16.97
CA THR A 81 13.30 -2.21 -17.29
C THR A 81 12.79 -1.53 -18.55
N ASP A 82 12.46 -2.29 -19.59
CA ASP A 82 11.88 -1.77 -20.83
C ASP A 82 10.52 -1.06 -20.55
N ARG A 83 9.77 -1.56 -19.55
CA ARG A 83 8.52 -0.92 -19.12
C ARG A 83 8.75 0.35 -18.31
N TYR A 84 9.78 0.41 -17.48
CA TYR A 84 10.16 1.65 -16.83
C TYR A 84 10.60 2.70 -17.85
N ASP A 85 11.40 2.31 -18.84
CA ASP A 85 11.82 3.21 -19.93
C ASP A 85 10.62 3.76 -20.71
N ASP A 86 9.63 2.92 -21.02
CA ASP A 86 8.36 3.34 -21.64
C ASP A 86 7.61 4.39 -20.80
N LEU A 87 7.57 4.18 -19.48
CA LEU A 87 6.89 5.07 -18.54
C LEU A 87 7.65 6.39 -18.38
N SER A 88 8.98 6.35 -18.27
CA SER A 88 9.84 7.53 -18.25
C SER A 88 9.70 8.33 -19.54
N TYR A 89 9.75 7.67 -20.70
CA TYR A 89 9.56 8.31 -21.99
C TYR A 89 8.19 8.99 -22.07
N MET A 90 7.13 8.32 -21.64
CA MET A 90 5.79 8.90 -21.58
C MET A 90 5.72 10.11 -20.63
N TYR A 91 6.33 10.03 -19.45
CA TYR A 91 6.38 11.13 -18.48
C TYR A 91 7.06 12.38 -19.07
N TYR A 92 8.27 12.23 -19.63
CA TYR A 92 9.04 13.37 -20.14
C TYR A 92 8.51 13.95 -21.45
N ASN A 93 7.76 13.17 -22.24
CA ASN A 93 7.27 13.61 -23.56
C ASN A 93 5.78 13.99 -23.58
N ASN A 94 5.06 13.87 -22.45
CA ASN A 94 3.65 14.18 -22.37
C ASN A 94 3.30 14.99 -21.12
N THR A 95 2.87 16.25 -21.32
CA THR A 95 2.53 17.16 -20.23
C THR A 95 1.40 16.66 -19.35
N VAL A 96 0.38 16.03 -19.92
CA VAL A 96 -0.75 15.46 -19.16
C VAL A 96 -0.27 14.37 -18.23
N MET A 97 0.63 13.49 -18.70
CA MET A 97 1.19 12.42 -17.88
C MET A 97 2.14 12.95 -16.81
N SER A 98 2.96 13.97 -17.12
CA SER A 98 3.80 14.65 -16.13
C SER A 98 2.97 15.25 -15.00
N MET A 99 1.96 16.06 -15.36
CA MET A 99 1.06 16.70 -14.41
C MET A 99 0.29 15.68 -13.57
N ALA A 100 -0.22 14.61 -14.18
CA ALA A 100 -0.92 13.56 -13.44
C ALA A 100 -0.01 12.89 -12.41
N THR A 101 1.24 12.57 -12.79
CA THR A 101 2.21 11.91 -11.90
C THR A 101 2.58 12.81 -10.72
N GLU A 102 2.90 14.08 -11.00
CA GLU A 102 3.23 15.07 -9.98
C GLU A 102 2.05 15.31 -9.02
N LEU A 103 0.83 15.40 -9.56
CA LEU A 103 -0.39 15.56 -8.77
C LEU A 103 -0.60 14.37 -7.81
N TYR A 104 -0.35 13.13 -8.22
CA TYR A 104 -0.40 12.00 -7.28
C TYR A 104 0.66 12.11 -6.20
N ALA A 105 1.89 12.51 -6.53
CA ALA A 105 2.96 12.65 -5.56
C ALA A 105 2.65 13.77 -4.54
N ASP A 106 2.14 14.90 -5.00
CA ASP A 106 1.77 16.05 -4.17
C ASP A 106 0.58 15.76 -3.26
N GLU A 107 -0.49 15.16 -3.80
CA GLU A 107 -1.68 14.82 -3.02
C GLU A 107 -1.41 13.68 -2.03
N THR A 108 -0.41 12.82 -2.30
CA THR A 108 0.01 11.77 -1.35
C THR A 108 0.70 12.35 -0.12
N VAL A 109 1.47 13.43 -0.28
CA VAL A 109 2.36 13.98 0.77
C VAL A 109 1.94 15.39 1.18
N GLN A 110 0.63 15.59 1.36
CA GLN A 110 0.10 16.83 1.90
C GLN A 110 0.45 16.99 3.37
N ALA A 111 0.91 18.19 3.73
CA ALA A 111 1.12 18.56 5.12
C ALA A 111 -0.21 18.97 5.78
N ASP A 112 -0.33 18.77 7.08
CA ASP A 112 -1.44 19.30 7.87
C ASP A 112 -1.28 20.80 8.16
N SER A 113 -2.23 21.36 8.93
CA SER A 113 -2.21 22.78 9.32
C SER A 113 -0.98 23.19 10.14
N GLN A 114 -0.26 22.22 10.71
CA GLN A 114 0.97 22.39 11.47
C GLN A 114 2.23 22.07 10.63
N SER A 115 2.07 21.93 9.32
CA SER A 115 3.13 21.53 8.38
C SER A 115 3.73 20.15 8.66
N GLN A 116 3.01 19.27 9.36
CA GLN A 116 3.42 17.89 9.61
C GLN A 116 2.81 16.96 8.56
N VAL A 117 3.63 16.07 8.02
CA VAL A 117 3.21 15.09 7.00
C VAL A 117 2.83 13.76 7.64
N LEU A 118 3.58 13.35 8.65
CA LEU A 118 3.40 12.09 9.37
C LEU A 118 2.88 12.38 10.77
N GLN A 119 1.83 11.67 11.17
CA GLN A 119 1.28 11.72 12.51
C GLN A 119 1.53 10.37 13.20
N ILE A 120 2.17 10.42 14.37
CA ILE A 120 2.51 9.22 15.14
C ILE A 120 1.62 9.15 16.37
N THR A 121 0.91 8.03 16.51
CA THR A 121 0.08 7.71 17.67
C THR A 121 0.59 6.43 18.29
N ALA A 122 0.85 6.42 19.60
CA ALA A 122 1.27 5.22 20.31
C ALA A 122 0.59 5.15 21.67
N LYS A 123 0.35 3.95 22.18
CA LYS A 123 -0.26 3.75 23.51
C LYS A 123 0.61 4.35 24.62
N LYS A 124 1.94 4.27 24.48
CA LYS A 124 2.92 4.83 25.42
C LYS A 124 3.54 6.09 24.84
N THR A 125 3.48 7.21 25.58
CA THR A 125 4.10 8.48 25.17
C THR A 125 5.60 8.35 24.88
N LYS A 126 6.30 7.47 25.62
CA LYS A 126 7.73 7.20 25.39
C LYS A 126 8.00 6.59 24.01
N VAL A 127 7.13 5.69 23.56
CA VAL A 127 7.25 5.04 22.24
C VAL A 127 7.00 6.05 21.14
N LYS A 128 5.95 6.88 21.28
CA LYS A 128 5.68 7.98 20.35
C LYS A 128 6.91 8.88 20.18
N LYS A 129 7.45 9.40 21.29
CA LYS A 129 8.61 10.29 21.26
C LYS A 129 9.85 9.62 20.65
N TYR A 130 10.07 8.34 20.96
CA TYR A 130 11.17 7.59 20.36
C TYR A 130 11.06 7.49 18.84
N ILE A 131 9.85 7.25 18.31
CA ILE A 131 9.63 7.15 16.86
C ILE A 131 9.82 8.53 16.20
N GLU A 132 9.33 9.60 16.84
CA GLU A 132 9.55 10.99 16.39
C GLU A 132 11.05 11.31 16.33
N ASP A 133 11.78 11.08 17.43
CA ASP A 133 13.23 11.29 17.51
C ASP A 133 13.99 10.41 16.48
N PHE A 134 13.50 9.19 16.21
CA PHE A 134 14.07 8.30 15.20
C PHE A 134 13.89 8.85 13.78
N PHE A 135 12.69 9.32 13.43
CA PHE A 135 12.40 9.90 12.11
C PHE A 135 13.19 11.18 11.87
N ASP A 136 13.35 12.01 12.91
CA ASP A 136 14.21 13.20 12.86
C ASP A 136 15.68 12.81 12.66
N LYS A 137 16.16 11.77 13.36
CA LYS A 137 17.55 11.29 13.26
C LYS A 137 17.91 10.81 11.85
N ILE A 138 17.05 9.99 11.24
CA ILE A 138 17.30 9.44 9.89
C ILE A 138 16.97 10.43 8.78
N GLY A 139 16.34 11.57 9.11
CA GLY A 139 16.05 12.64 8.16
C GLY A 139 14.89 12.34 7.21
N ILE A 140 13.80 11.73 7.69
CA ILE A 140 12.59 11.60 6.86
C ILE A 140 12.00 12.99 6.64
N THR A 141 12.06 13.47 5.40
CA THR A 141 11.56 14.79 5.02
C THR A 141 10.43 14.70 4.01
N GLN A 142 9.60 15.74 3.90
CA GLN A 142 8.54 15.83 2.90
C GLN A 142 9.06 15.63 1.46
N PRO A 143 10.18 16.23 1.02
CA PRO A 143 10.72 15.98 -0.32
C PRO A 143 11.10 14.51 -0.57
N MET A 144 11.64 13.82 0.44
CA MET A 144 11.99 12.40 0.35
C MET A 144 10.75 11.51 0.21
N LEU A 145 9.70 11.80 0.98
CA LEU A 145 8.41 11.11 0.85
C LEU A 145 7.73 11.43 -0.47
N LYS A 146 7.83 12.68 -0.97
CA LYS A 146 7.30 13.09 -2.28
C LYS A 146 8.01 12.36 -3.42
N ALA A 147 9.34 12.23 -3.37
CA ALA A 147 10.10 11.43 -4.33
C ALA A 147 9.68 9.95 -4.30
N THR A 148 9.46 9.41 -3.11
CA THR A 148 8.94 8.03 -2.94
C THR A 148 7.54 7.88 -3.55
N ALA A 149 6.64 8.83 -3.28
CA ALA A 149 5.29 8.84 -3.85
C ALA A 149 5.31 8.99 -5.38
N PHE A 150 6.21 9.80 -5.91
CA PHE A 150 6.43 9.98 -7.34
C PHE A 150 6.85 8.67 -8.01
N ASP A 151 7.87 8.00 -7.47
CA ASP A 151 8.33 6.71 -8.02
C ASP A 151 7.28 5.61 -7.86
N LEU A 152 6.52 5.60 -6.75
CA LEU A 152 5.39 4.67 -6.60
C LEU A 152 4.26 4.94 -7.59
N ALA A 153 4.02 6.19 -8.00
CA ALA A 153 3.03 6.52 -9.02
C ALA A 153 3.52 6.09 -10.41
N LEU A 154 4.77 6.43 -10.75
CA LEU A 154 5.34 6.20 -12.07
C LEU A 154 5.80 4.76 -12.29
N TYR A 155 6.64 4.21 -11.40
CA TYR A 155 7.28 2.89 -11.51
C TYR A 155 6.66 1.82 -10.60
N ALA A 156 5.85 2.21 -9.61
CA ALA A 156 5.30 1.34 -8.56
C ALA A 156 6.29 0.73 -7.57
N ASP A 157 7.57 1.07 -7.68
CA ASP A 157 8.63 0.63 -6.81
C ASP A 157 9.51 1.83 -6.44
N HIS A 158 9.97 1.89 -5.20
CA HIS A 158 11.00 2.81 -4.73
C HIS A 158 11.83 2.11 -3.64
N PHE A 159 13.11 2.45 -3.55
CA PHE A 159 14.05 1.75 -2.68
C PHE A 159 14.87 2.73 -1.85
N TRP A 160 15.03 2.40 -0.58
CA TRP A 160 15.90 3.09 0.34
C TRP A 160 16.96 2.12 0.86
N VAL A 161 18.23 2.52 0.86
CA VAL A 161 19.29 1.79 1.56
C VAL A 161 19.33 2.24 3.00
N ASN A 162 19.24 1.28 3.91
CA ASN A 162 19.34 1.49 5.34
C ASN A 162 20.77 1.18 5.78
N THR A 163 21.49 2.22 6.22
CA THR A 163 22.77 2.06 6.91
C THR A 163 22.49 1.82 8.39
N SER A 164 23.05 0.74 8.94
CA SER A 164 22.79 0.35 10.33
C SER A 164 24.07 0.03 11.10
N ASN A 165 24.12 0.42 12.37
CA ASN A 165 25.19 0.11 13.31
C ASN A 165 24.64 -0.70 14.48
N GLN A 166 25.47 -1.60 15.02
CA GLN A 166 25.16 -2.45 16.15
C GLN A 166 24.74 -1.71 17.43
N LYS A 167 25.19 -0.47 17.63
CA LYS A 167 24.86 0.32 18.83
C LYS A 167 23.60 1.17 18.70
N GLU A 168 23.33 1.67 17.51
CA GLU A 168 22.35 2.74 17.31
C GLU A 168 21.18 2.34 16.39
N GLY A 169 21.20 1.11 15.88
CA GLY A 169 20.26 0.66 14.85
C GLY A 169 20.52 1.37 13.53
N ILE A 170 19.45 1.77 12.85
CA ILE A 170 19.49 2.50 11.59
C ILE A 170 19.99 3.93 11.87
N THR A 171 21.04 4.33 11.15
CA THR A 171 21.71 5.63 11.33
C THR A 171 21.41 6.59 10.19
N GLU A 172 21.24 6.07 8.98
CA GLU A 172 21.07 6.87 7.77
C GLU A 172 20.25 6.10 6.75
N ILE A 173 19.48 6.84 5.96
CA ILE A 173 18.71 6.31 4.84
C ILE A 173 19.10 7.05 3.56
N ILE A 174 19.39 6.27 2.51
CA ILE A 174 19.77 6.80 1.20
C ILE A 174 18.76 6.32 0.16
N PRO A 175 17.96 7.22 -0.43
CA PRO A 175 17.10 6.87 -1.55
C PRO A 175 17.92 6.37 -2.74
N LEU A 176 17.42 5.33 -3.40
CA LEU A 176 18.02 4.77 -4.60
C LEU A 176 17.14 5.02 -5.82
N ASP A 177 17.80 5.14 -6.96
CA ASP A 177 17.15 5.05 -8.24
C ASP A 177 16.61 3.63 -8.49
N VAL A 178 15.41 3.55 -9.08
CA VAL A 178 14.67 2.31 -9.32
C VAL A 178 15.41 1.31 -10.21
N TYR A 179 16.32 1.76 -11.08
CA TYR A 179 17.11 0.89 -11.95
C TYR A 179 18.30 0.24 -11.22
N THR A 180 18.68 0.77 -10.06
CA THR A 180 19.81 0.27 -9.26
C THR A 180 19.55 -1.13 -8.71
N VAL A 181 18.30 -1.43 -8.34
CA VAL A 181 17.89 -2.75 -7.84
C VAL A 181 17.49 -3.64 -9.01
N LYS A 182 18.32 -4.62 -9.34
CA LYS A 182 18.06 -5.56 -10.43
C LYS A 182 17.05 -6.60 -10.01
N ASP A 183 17.27 -7.28 -8.89
CA ASP A 183 16.40 -8.38 -8.46
C ASP A 183 16.07 -8.30 -6.96
N ARG A 184 14.89 -8.81 -6.60
CA ARG A 184 14.43 -9.02 -5.24
C ARG A 184 14.29 -10.53 -5.05
N ILE A 185 15.25 -11.12 -4.35
CA ILE A 185 15.36 -12.56 -4.20
C ILE A 185 14.31 -13.04 -3.20
N GLU A 186 13.14 -13.41 -3.71
CA GLU A 186 11.98 -13.84 -2.92
C GLU A 186 11.46 -15.20 -3.43
N PHE A 187 11.26 -16.15 -2.51
CA PHE A 187 10.65 -17.44 -2.82
C PHE A 187 9.19 -17.50 -2.38
N ASN A 188 8.36 -18.02 -3.29
CA ASN A 188 6.97 -18.36 -3.04
C ASN A 188 6.63 -19.68 -3.74
N ALA A 189 6.10 -20.65 -3.00
CA ALA A 189 5.84 -21.99 -3.53
C ALA A 189 4.76 -21.98 -4.62
N LEU A 190 3.72 -21.16 -4.47
CA LEU A 190 2.62 -21.04 -5.43
C LEU A 190 3.12 -20.49 -6.78
N GLU A 191 3.94 -19.44 -6.77
CA GLU A 191 4.52 -18.93 -8.02
C GLU A 191 5.47 -19.94 -8.67
N ALA A 192 6.26 -20.66 -7.87
CA ALA A 192 7.10 -21.73 -8.38
C ALA A 192 6.27 -22.83 -9.09
N THR A 193 5.14 -23.25 -8.50
CA THR A 193 4.22 -24.21 -9.16
C THR A 193 3.64 -23.67 -10.47
N LYS A 194 3.19 -22.41 -10.51
CA LYS A 194 2.64 -21.80 -11.74
C LYS A 194 3.65 -21.75 -12.87
N ARG A 195 4.92 -21.41 -12.55
CA ARG A 195 6.00 -21.35 -13.55
C ARG A 195 6.36 -22.76 -14.06
N MET A 196 6.39 -23.78 -13.18
CA MET A 196 6.52 -25.19 -13.61
C MET A 196 5.37 -25.62 -14.53
N ASP A 197 4.12 -25.34 -14.13
CA ASP A 197 2.92 -25.73 -14.87
C ASP A 197 2.88 -25.11 -16.27
N LYS A 198 3.34 -23.85 -16.44
CA LYS A 198 3.47 -23.23 -17.77
C LYS A 198 4.32 -24.07 -18.73
N LYS A 199 5.42 -24.67 -18.25
CA LYS A 199 6.28 -25.58 -19.03
C LYS A 199 5.63 -26.95 -19.25
N GLN A 200 4.74 -27.39 -18.34
CA GLN A 200 4.08 -28.72 -18.38
C GLN A 200 2.61 -28.72 -18.88
N ARG A 201 2.12 -27.59 -19.42
CA ARG A 201 0.71 -27.32 -19.76
C ARG A 201 -0.07 -28.42 -20.49
N LEU A 202 0.60 -29.35 -21.17
CA LEU A 202 -0.04 -30.49 -21.84
C LEU A 202 -0.59 -31.56 -20.87
N TYR A 203 0.02 -31.77 -19.70
CA TYR A 203 -0.31 -32.90 -18.82
C TYR A 203 -1.34 -32.56 -17.73
N THR A 204 -1.37 -31.32 -17.23
CA THR A 204 -2.19 -30.91 -16.07
C THR A 204 -3.69 -30.84 -16.40
N GLN A 205 -4.07 -30.68 -17.67
CA GLN A 205 -5.47 -30.64 -18.12
C GLN A 205 -6.16 -32.02 -18.07
N LEU A 206 -5.40 -33.11 -17.94
CA LEU A 206 -5.90 -34.49 -17.94
C LEU A 206 -6.15 -35.06 -16.54
N ILE A 207 -5.92 -34.30 -15.47
CA ILE A 207 -6.11 -34.79 -14.09
C ILE A 207 -7.62 -34.90 -13.79
N ASN A 208 -8.08 -36.13 -13.54
CA ASN A 208 -9.47 -36.46 -13.27
C ASN A 208 -9.97 -35.76 -11.97
N LYS A 209 -11.25 -35.36 -11.94
CA LYS A 209 -11.91 -34.77 -10.76
C LYS A 209 -11.81 -35.70 -9.54
N HIS A 210 -11.81 -37.01 -9.75
CA HIS A 210 -11.62 -37.99 -8.69
C HIS A 210 -10.25 -37.88 -8.00
N ASP A 211 -9.16 -37.71 -8.77
CA ASP A 211 -7.81 -37.56 -8.22
C ASP A 211 -7.66 -36.28 -7.40
N LYS A 212 -8.34 -35.20 -7.82
CA LYS A 212 -8.38 -33.94 -7.05
C LYS A 212 -9.04 -34.15 -5.69
N LEU A 213 -10.13 -34.92 -5.63
CA LEU A 213 -10.83 -35.24 -4.39
C LEU A 213 -10.01 -36.16 -3.50
N GLN A 214 -9.29 -37.14 -4.06
CA GLN A 214 -8.37 -37.98 -3.29
C GLN A 214 -7.21 -37.18 -2.68
N LYS A 215 -6.62 -36.24 -3.45
CA LYS A 215 -5.59 -35.33 -2.94
C LYS A 215 -6.13 -34.43 -1.81
N LEU A 216 -7.35 -33.90 -1.97
CA LEU A 216 -8.01 -33.12 -0.92
C LEU A 216 -8.28 -33.97 0.33
N ALA A 217 -8.76 -35.21 0.18
CA ALA A 217 -8.99 -36.11 1.31
C ALA A 217 -7.69 -36.42 2.07
N LYS A 218 -6.56 -36.58 1.35
CA LYS A 218 -5.24 -36.76 1.96
C LYS A 218 -4.81 -35.53 2.77
N VAL A 219 -5.05 -34.33 2.24
CA VAL A 219 -4.80 -33.04 2.90
C VAL A 219 -5.66 -32.88 4.16
N LEU A 220 -6.96 -33.17 4.08
CA LEU A 220 -7.88 -33.08 5.23
C LEU A 220 -7.50 -34.04 6.37
N ASN A 221 -6.88 -35.17 6.03
CA ASN A 221 -6.44 -36.17 7.00
C ASN A 221 -5.03 -35.90 7.58
N ASP A 222 -4.25 -34.99 7.00
CA ASP A 222 -2.93 -34.63 7.49
C ASP A 222 -3.00 -33.40 8.42
N THR A 223 -2.89 -33.65 9.72
CA THR A 223 -2.88 -32.62 10.78
C THR A 223 -1.49 -32.07 11.09
N LYS A 224 -0.42 -32.60 10.45
CA LYS A 224 0.97 -32.22 10.74
C LYS A 224 1.54 -31.20 9.77
N THR A 225 0.93 -31.05 8.59
CA THR A 225 1.38 -30.09 7.58
C THR A 225 0.87 -28.68 7.85
N ASP A 226 1.80 -27.75 8.06
CA ASP A 226 1.48 -26.32 8.05
C ASP A 226 1.26 -25.85 6.61
N TYR A 227 -0.01 -25.80 6.20
CA TYR A 227 -0.40 -25.32 4.87
C TYR A 227 -0.02 -23.86 4.63
N ALA A 228 0.07 -23.04 5.69
CA ALA A 228 0.43 -21.64 5.55
C ALA A 228 1.82 -21.48 4.93
N SER A 229 2.74 -22.42 5.21
CA SER A 229 4.11 -22.41 4.67
C SER A 229 4.17 -22.45 3.13
N TYR A 230 3.17 -23.02 2.44
CA TYR A 230 3.11 -23.00 0.97
C TYR A 230 2.72 -21.63 0.39
N PHE A 231 2.03 -20.80 1.18
CA PHE A 231 1.57 -19.48 0.74
C PHE A 231 2.46 -18.34 1.27
N ARG A 232 3.36 -18.63 2.21
CA ARG A 232 4.35 -17.69 2.74
C ARG A 232 5.33 -17.26 1.65
N LYS A 233 5.78 -16.02 1.78
CA LYS A 233 6.84 -15.42 0.97
C LYS A 233 8.10 -15.34 1.81
N TYR A 234 9.22 -15.78 1.25
CA TYR A 234 10.50 -15.80 1.93
C TYR A 234 11.44 -14.83 1.20
N LEU A 235 11.69 -13.66 1.79
CA LEU A 235 12.60 -12.65 1.25
C LEU A 235 14.02 -12.95 1.76
N PHE A 236 14.97 -13.15 0.85
CA PHE A 236 16.35 -13.47 1.19
C PHE A 236 17.30 -12.29 1.02
N GLY A 237 16.99 -11.35 0.13
CA GLY A 237 17.81 -10.18 -0.12
C GLY A 237 17.49 -9.54 -1.46
N PHE A 238 18.38 -8.64 -1.86
CA PHE A 238 18.27 -7.87 -3.09
C PHE A 238 19.59 -7.92 -3.86
N GLN A 239 19.49 -8.03 -5.18
CA GLN A 239 20.61 -7.91 -6.10
C GLN A 239 20.65 -6.48 -6.63
N MET A 240 21.78 -5.83 -6.43
CA MET A 240 22.10 -4.51 -6.94
C MET A 240 22.87 -4.63 -8.27
N GLU A 241 23.18 -3.50 -8.88
CA GLU A 241 24.16 -3.45 -9.97
C GLU A 241 25.53 -4.04 -9.56
N LYS A 242 26.21 -4.68 -10.52
CA LYS A 242 27.56 -5.25 -10.38
C LYS A 242 27.68 -6.41 -9.36
N ASP A 243 26.67 -7.26 -9.29
CA ASP A 243 26.64 -8.47 -8.42
C ASP A 243 26.83 -8.18 -6.93
N ILE A 244 26.45 -6.99 -6.48
CA ILE A 244 26.40 -6.65 -5.07
C ILE A 244 25.08 -7.17 -4.50
N PHE A 245 25.15 -7.98 -3.44
CA PHE A 245 23.97 -8.51 -2.76
C PHE A 245 23.81 -7.88 -1.39
N LEU A 246 22.62 -7.35 -1.13
CA LEU A 246 22.27 -6.75 0.16
C LEU A 246 21.23 -7.62 0.88
N PRO A 247 21.38 -7.83 2.20
CA PRO A 247 20.38 -8.55 2.98
C PRO A 247 19.12 -7.69 3.17
N PRO A 248 17.99 -8.28 3.59
CA PRO A 248 16.71 -7.58 3.61
C PRO A 248 16.65 -6.37 4.54
N TRP A 249 17.35 -6.39 5.68
CA TRP A 249 17.37 -5.27 6.63
C TRP A 249 18.13 -4.03 6.11
N ASN A 250 18.91 -4.18 5.06
CA ASN A 250 19.64 -3.06 4.45
C ASN A 250 18.85 -2.35 3.36
N ILE A 251 17.66 -2.83 2.98
CA ILE A 251 16.82 -2.18 1.98
C ILE A 251 15.38 -2.09 2.47
N SER A 252 14.84 -0.88 2.46
CA SER A 252 13.40 -0.64 2.54
C SER A 252 12.82 -0.53 1.14
N HIS A 253 11.83 -1.37 0.84
CA HIS A 253 11.25 -1.49 -0.49
C HIS A 253 9.77 -1.09 -0.47
N PHE A 254 9.52 0.12 -0.93
CA PHE A 254 8.20 0.67 -1.14
C PHE A 254 7.65 0.09 -2.44
N ARG A 255 6.60 -0.73 -2.36
CA ARG A 255 5.97 -1.30 -3.55
C ARG A 255 4.47 -1.16 -3.55
N ARG A 256 3.92 -0.77 -4.69
CA ARG A 256 2.49 -0.89 -4.98
C ARG A 256 2.19 -2.33 -5.38
N PHE A 257 2.07 -3.18 -4.35
CA PHE A 257 1.86 -4.61 -4.54
C PHE A 257 0.50 -4.93 -5.15
N SER A 258 0.49 -5.80 -6.16
CA SER A 258 -0.72 -6.40 -6.72
C SER A 258 -0.51 -7.90 -6.87
N SER A 259 -1.53 -8.69 -6.52
CA SER A 259 -1.52 -10.15 -6.71
C SER A 259 -1.48 -10.57 -8.18
N GLN A 260 -1.78 -9.64 -9.09
CA GLN A 260 -1.77 -9.83 -10.54
C GLN A 260 -0.61 -9.11 -11.21
N SER A 261 0.44 -8.71 -10.46
CA SER A 261 1.61 -8.05 -11.04
C SER A 261 2.34 -9.01 -11.98
N GLU A 262 2.50 -8.60 -13.23
CA GLU A 262 3.33 -9.28 -14.23
C GLU A 262 4.83 -9.14 -13.94
N PHE A 263 5.20 -8.20 -13.06
CA PHE A 263 6.57 -7.96 -12.60
C PHE A 263 6.83 -8.52 -11.20
N TYR A 264 6.01 -9.45 -10.70
CA TYR A 264 6.27 -10.07 -9.39
C TYR A 264 7.74 -10.54 -9.33
N PRO A 265 8.51 -10.15 -8.29
CA PRO A 265 8.10 -9.67 -6.97
C PRO A 265 7.96 -8.14 -6.79
N PHE A 266 8.04 -7.37 -7.87
CA PHE A 266 7.91 -5.91 -7.93
C PHE A 266 6.46 -5.42 -8.07
N GLY A 267 6.27 -4.13 -7.84
CA GLY A 267 5.01 -3.41 -7.93
C GLY A 267 4.44 -3.35 -9.35
N ARG A 268 3.18 -2.94 -9.45
CA ARG A 268 2.52 -2.68 -10.75
C ARG A 268 2.28 -1.18 -10.92
N PRO A 269 2.90 -0.51 -11.91
CA PRO A 269 2.77 0.93 -12.13
C PRO A 269 1.31 1.40 -12.23
N LEU A 270 1.04 2.64 -11.80
CA LEU A 270 -0.31 3.20 -11.87
C LEU A 270 -0.74 3.43 -13.32
N PHE A 271 0.20 3.92 -14.14
CA PHE A 271 0.00 4.37 -15.51
C PHE A 271 0.40 3.36 -16.59
N ILE A 272 0.62 2.09 -16.24
CA ILE A 272 1.01 1.06 -17.21
C ILE A 272 0.02 0.93 -18.38
N ASN A 273 -1.27 1.14 -18.10
CA ASN A 273 -2.31 1.08 -19.12
C ASN A 273 -2.33 2.34 -20.04
N CYS A 274 -1.64 3.42 -19.67
CA CYS A 274 -1.56 4.65 -20.47
C CYS A 274 -0.51 4.56 -21.59
N ILE A 275 0.43 3.59 -21.52
CA ILE A 275 1.51 3.44 -22.51
C ILE A 275 0.93 3.25 -23.93
N SER A 276 -0.06 2.38 -24.07
CA SER A 276 -0.67 2.11 -25.38
C SER A 276 -1.42 3.33 -25.95
N PRO A 277 -2.37 3.96 -25.22
CA PRO A 277 -3.00 5.20 -25.67
C PRO A 277 -2.00 6.32 -25.98
N PHE A 278 -0.95 6.48 -25.18
CA PHE A 278 0.09 7.48 -25.40
C PHE A 278 0.82 7.25 -26.74
N ARG A 279 1.25 6.02 -27.03
CA ARG A 279 1.92 5.68 -28.31
C ARG A 279 1.00 5.91 -29.50
N GLN A 280 -0.27 5.54 -29.40
CA GLN A 280 -1.27 5.78 -30.45
C GLN A 280 -1.48 7.27 -30.69
N LEU A 281 -1.61 8.07 -29.63
CA LEU A 281 -1.74 9.52 -29.71
C LEU A 281 -0.52 10.16 -30.37
N GLN A 282 0.70 9.80 -29.94
CA GLN A 282 1.94 10.36 -30.46
C GLN A 282 2.12 10.01 -31.94
N THR A 283 1.87 8.75 -32.31
CA THR A 283 1.92 8.30 -33.71
C THR A 283 0.91 9.05 -34.57
N SER A 284 -0.31 9.22 -34.08
CA SER A 284 -1.38 9.92 -34.80
C SER A 284 -1.07 11.40 -34.98
N LYS A 285 -0.51 12.07 -33.95
CA LYS A 285 -0.02 13.45 -34.06
C LYS A 285 1.05 13.59 -35.14
N ASN A 286 2.01 12.66 -35.17
CA ASN A 286 3.06 12.64 -36.19
C ASN A 286 2.49 12.40 -37.60
N LEU A 287 1.53 11.48 -37.75
CA LEU A 287 0.86 11.22 -39.02
C LEU A 287 0.10 12.44 -39.54
N VAL A 288 -0.62 13.14 -38.67
CA VAL A 288 -1.32 14.39 -39.03
C VAL A 288 -0.30 15.46 -39.42
N ALA A 289 0.81 15.61 -38.69
CA ALA A 289 1.88 16.53 -39.06
C ALA A 289 2.50 16.20 -40.42
N MET A 290 2.80 14.93 -40.69
CA MET A 290 3.29 14.47 -42.00
C MET A 290 2.26 14.70 -43.10
N ALA A 291 0.97 14.46 -42.85
CA ALA A 291 -0.10 14.74 -43.79
C ALA A 291 -0.22 16.25 -44.10
N ARG A 292 0.02 17.13 -43.11
CA ARG A 292 0.08 18.59 -43.32
C ARG A 292 1.25 18.95 -44.24
N VAL A 293 2.43 18.39 -44.01
CA VAL A 293 3.61 18.64 -44.85
C VAL A 293 3.42 18.09 -46.26
N ALA A 294 2.86 16.89 -46.38
CA ALA A 294 2.61 16.25 -47.68
C ALA A 294 1.58 17.00 -48.53
N LYS A 295 0.73 17.84 -47.91
CA LYS A 295 -0.20 18.73 -48.60
C LYS A 295 0.44 19.98 -49.16
N PHE A 296 1.68 20.31 -48.78
CA PHE A 296 2.32 21.48 -49.35
C PHE A 296 2.40 21.32 -50.87
N PRO A 297 2.00 22.35 -51.63
CA PRO A 297 2.04 22.30 -53.07
C PRO A 297 3.48 22.05 -53.52
N LYS A 298 3.63 21.09 -54.43
CA LYS A 298 4.90 20.82 -55.11
C LYS A 298 4.77 21.25 -56.56
N GLU A 299 5.72 22.02 -57.02
CA GLU A 299 5.78 22.46 -58.41
C GLU A 299 6.47 21.37 -59.23
N HIS A 300 5.77 20.79 -60.20
CA HIS A 300 6.35 19.82 -61.12
C HIS A 300 6.70 20.52 -62.43
N PHE A 301 7.99 20.62 -62.72
CA PHE A 301 8.52 21.18 -63.96
C PHE A 301 8.87 20.06 -64.92
N GLU A 302 8.19 20.03 -66.06
CA GLU A 302 8.48 19.10 -67.15
C GLU A 302 9.25 19.81 -68.25
N VAL A 303 10.41 19.28 -68.62
CA VAL A 303 11.27 19.85 -69.66
C VAL A 303 11.12 19.06 -70.93
N GLU A 304 10.67 19.70 -72.00
CA GLU A 304 10.56 19.07 -73.31
C GLU A 304 11.95 18.74 -73.86
N VAL A 305 12.19 17.45 -74.11
CA VAL A 305 13.46 16.93 -74.60
C VAL A 305 13.24 16.19 -75.92
N SER A 306 14.23 16.24 -76.81
CA SER A 306 14.11 15.57 -78.11
C SER A 306 14.15 14.05 -77.96
N ASP A 307 13.28 13.33 -78.69
CA ASP A 307 13.25 11.86 -78.73
C ASP A 307 14.54 11.21 -79.25
N ARG A 308 15.42 11.98 -79.89
CA ARG A 308 16.71 11.50 -80.39
C ARG A 308 17.82 11.51 -79.32
N MET A 309 17.56 12.11 -78.15
CA MET A 309 18.51 12.18 -77.05
C MET A 309 18.52 10.86 -76.26
N THR A 310 19.70 10.45 -75.82
CA THR A 310 19.87 9.33 -74.87
C THR A 310 19.29 9.70 -73.51
N GLU A 311 18.98 8.71 -72.67
CA GLU A 311 18.40 8.92 -71.34
C GLU A 311 19.25 9.84 -70.46
N VAL A 312 20.59 9.74 -70.56
CA VAL A 312 21.55 10.61 -69.86
C VAL A 312 21.48 12.05 -70.39
N GLU A 313 21.38 12.24 -71.70
CA GLU A 313 21.27 13.57 -72.31
C GLU A 313 19.94 14.25 -71.96
N LYS A 314 18.85 13.49 -71.85
CA LYS A 314 17.56 13.99 -71.39
C LYS A 314 17.66 14.55 -69.96
N TRP A 315 18.31 13.83 -69.04
CA TRP A 315 18.53 14.30 -67.67
C TRP A 315 19.46 15.51 -67.59
N ASN A 316 20.50 15.57 -68.42
CA ASN A 316 21.40 16.73 -68.49
C ASN A 316 20.66 17.98 -68.97
N ALA A 317 19.81 17.85 -70.00
CA ALA A 317 18.99 18.95 -70.48
C ALA A 317 17.98 19.43 -69.42
N THR A 318 17.36 18.50 -68.67
CA THR A 318 16.47 18.85 -67.55
C THR A 318 17.21 19.59 -66.43
N ASN A 319 18.42 19.16 -66.07
CA ASN A 319 19.24 19.82 -65.05
C ASN A 319 19.71 21.22 -65.49
N GLN A 320 20.04 21.38 -66.77
CA GLN A 320 20.41 22.68 -67.33
C GLN A 320 19.21 23.65 -67.30
N ALA A 321 18.02 23.20 -67.68
CA ALA A 321 16.81 24.01 -67.60
C ALA A 321 16.46 24.41 -66.15
N ARG A 322 16.71 23.53 -65.17
CA ARG A 322 16.60 23.86 -63.75
C ARG A 322 17.56 24.99 -63.35
N GLU A 323 18.84 24.89 -63.75
CA GLU A 323 19.84 25.93 -63.45
C GLU A 323 19.50 27.27 -64.10
N GLU A 324 19.04 27.27 -65.35
CA GLU A 324 18.59 28.47 -66.05
C GLU A 324 17.37 29.09 -65.35
N TYR A 325 16.42 28.28 -64.88
CA TYR A 325 15.27 28.75 -64.11
C TYR A 325 15.66 29.35 -62.76
N ASP A 326 16.53 28.69 -62.00
CA ASP A 326 16.99 29.19 -60.69
C ASP A 326 17.79 30.50 -60.83
N ASN A 327 18.47 30.69 -61.97
CA ASN A 327 19.19 31.93 -62.31
C ASN A 327 18.27 33.12 -62.68
N LEU A 328 16.97 32.90 -62.94
CA LEU A 328 16.00 33.97 -63.22
C LEU A 328 15.54 34.74 -61.95
N GLY A 329 16.10 34.42 -60.78
CA GLY A 329 15.86 35.16 -59.54
C GLY A 329 14.55 34.82 -58.82
N THR A 330 13.93 33.68 -59.15
CA THR A 330 12.76 33.16 -58.42
C THR A 330 13.24 32.46 -57.14
N ASP A 331 13.35 33.23 -56.05
CA ASP A 331 13.61 32.83 -54.66
C ASP A 331 14.57 31.65 -54.43
N GLN A 332 15.79 31.96 -53.97
CA GLN A 332 16.75 31.00 -53.42
C GLN A 332 16.35 30.51 -52.01
N THR A 333 15.12 30.03 -51.82
CA THR A 333 14.71 29.33 -50.57
C THR A 333 15.01 27.82 -50.61
N GLY A 334 15.86 27.37 -51.54
CA GLY A 334 16.15 25.97 -51.81
C GLY A 334 17.41 25.39 -51.14
N LYS A 335 17.70 25.70 -49.86
CA LYS A 335 18.68 24.92 -49.08
C LYS A 335 18.05 23.92 -48.11
N GLU A 336 16.73 23.91 -47.99
CA GLU A 336 16.03 22.94 -47.15
C GLU A 336 15.17 22.01 -48.03
N GLU A 337 15.53 20.72 -48.09
CA GLU A 337 14.79 19.67 -48.83
C GLU A 337 13.33 19.49 -48.40
N PHE A 338 12.90 20.17 -47.31
CA PHE A 338 11.56 20.07 -46.73
C PHE A 338 10.77 21.39 -46.72
N GLY A 339 11.20 22.40 -47.49
CA GLY A 339 10.54 23.71 -47.58
C GLY A 339 9.19 23.69 -48.34
N VAL A 340 8.33 24.65 -48.01
CA VAL A 340 7.09 24.96 -48.75
C VAL A 340 7.48 25.39 -50.19
N GLY A 341 6.91 24.74 -51.22
CA GLY A 341 7.23 25.03 -52.62
C GLY A 341 8.32 24.16 -53.24
N GLY A 342 8.53 22.93 -52.76
CA GLY A 342 9.50 21.99 -53.34
C GLY A 342 9.25 21.76 -54.84
N LYS A 343 10.33 21.86 -55.64
CA LYS A 343 10.30 21.73 -57.11
C LYS A 343 10.78 20.34 -57.54
N ILE A 344 10.04 19.65 -58.41
CA ILE A 344 10.41 18.35 -59.00
C ILE A 344 10.59 18.55 -60.50
N TRP A 345 11.75 18.19 -61.06
CA TRP A 345 12.07 18.37 -62.48
C TRP A 345 12.16 17.01 -63.20
N THR A 346 11.44 16.82 -64.31
CA THR A 346 11.46 15.58 -65.10
C THR A 346 11.45 15.85 -66.63
N PRO A 347 12.04 14.96 -67.47
CA PRO A 347 11.96 15.08 -68.93
C PRO A 347 10.58 14.70 -69.47
N LYS A 348 9.99 15.57 -70.31
CA LYS A 348 8.69 15.36 -70.97
C LYS A 348 8.86 14.45 -72.20
N GLY A 349 7.98 13.45 -72.34
CA GLY A 349 7.96 12.53 -73.48
C GLY A 349 7.93 11.02 -73.17
N LEU A 350 7.98 10.61 -71.89
CA LEU A 350 7.85 9.19 -71.51
C LEU A 350 6.56 8.82 -70.75
N LEU A 351 5.93 9.66 -69.91
CA LEU A 351 4.53 9.44 -69.45
C LEU A 351 3.85 10.63 -68.72
N ASP A 352 2.53 10.72 -68.96
CA ASP A 352 1.33 11.17 -68.20
C ASP A 352 1.37 12.20 -67.06
N TYR A 353 0.46 13.18 -67.18
CA TYR A 353 0.17 14.24 -66.19
C TYR A 353 -0.75 13.72 -65.09
N LYS A 354 -0.26 13.73 -63.84
CA LYS A 354 -1.09 13.44 -62.66
C LYS A 354 -0.89 14.52 -61.61
N LEU A 355 -1.90 15.38 -61.47
CA LEU A 355 -2.04 16.22 -60.29
C LEU A 355 -2.40 15.34 -59.08
N ILE A 356 -1.43 15.09 -58.21
CA ILE A 356 -1.65 14.39 -56.94
C ILE A 356 -2.15 15.42 -55.93
N GLU A 357 -3.44 15.76 -56.01
CA GLU A 357 -4.11 16.53 -54.99
C GLU A 357 -4.50 15.65 -53.80
N ASN A 358 -4.00 15.98 -52.61
CA ASN A 358 -4.38 15.28 -51.40
C ASN A 358 -5.59 15.95 -50.71
N ARG A 359 -6.79 15.39 -50.94
CA ARG A 359 -8.08 15.91 -50.42
C ARG A 359 -8.41 15.51 -48.98
N MET A 360 -7.44 15.10 -48.16
CA MET A 360 -7.69 14.84 -46.74
C MET A 360 -8.16 16.11 -46.01
N LYS A 361 -9.13 16.02 -45.10
CA LYS A 361 -9.49 17.16 -44.22
C LYS A 361 -8.61 17.11 -42.98
N VAL A 362 -7.65 18.02 -42.87
CA VAL A 362 -6.59 17.97 -41.83
C VAL A 362 -6.92 18.85 -40.61
N GLU A 363 -8.05 19.54 -40.69
CA GLU A 363 -8.64 20.36 -39.64
C GLU A 363 -9.52 19.52 -38.68
N ASP A 364 -9.95 18.34 -39.12
CA ASP A 364 -10.78 17.44 -38.32
C ASP A 364 -9.87 16.65 -37.36
N ILE A 365 -9.80 17.10 -36.11
CA ILE A 365 -8.92 16.54 -35.07
C ILE A 365 -9.68 15.68 -34.05
N ASN A 366 -10.94 15.34 -34.32
CA ASN A 366 -11.81 14.60 -33.39
C ASN A 366 -11.18 13.27 -32.94
N ASP A 367 -10.54 12.54 -33.85
CA ASP A 367 -9.86 11.28 -33.53
C ASP A 367 -8.67 11.49 -32.58
N LEU A 368 -7.93 12.59 -32.76
CA LEU A 368 -6.84 12.97 -31.84
C LEU A 368 -7.38 13.38 -30.47
N GLU A 369 -8.53 14.06 -30.42
CA GLU A 369 -9.19 14.41 -29.16
C GLU A 369 -9.66 13.15 -28.43
N MET A 370 -10.25 12.19 -29.14
CA MET A 370 -10.66 10.90 -28.58
C MET A 370 -9.47 10.16 -27.96
N LEU A 371 -8.36 10.02 -28.70
CA LEU A 371 -7.15 9.35 -28.20
C LEU A 371 -6.54 10.07 -26.98
N ARG A 372 -6.57 11.41 -26.97
CA ARG A 372 -6.14 12.19 -25.80
C ARG A 372 -7.04 11.95 -24.60
N ASP A 373 -8.35 11.89 -24.81
CA ASP A 373 -9.32 11.69 -23.73
C ASP A 373 -9.25 10.26 -23.16
N ASP A 374 -9.02 9.25 -23.98
CA ASP A 374 -8.74 7.87 -23.54
C ASP A 374 -7.47 7.79 -22.67
N MET A 375 -6.41 8.49 -23.08
CA MET A 375 -5.18 8.61 -22.29
C MET A 375 -5.45 9.29 -20.94
N ILE A 376 -6.20 10.40 -20.94
CA ILE A 376 -6.60 11.13 -19.71
C ILE A 376 -7.42 10.23 -18.79
N LEU A 377 -8.39 9.47 -19.32
CA LEU A 377 -9.19 8.53 -18.54
C LEU A 377 -8.30 7.49 -17.84
N GLY A 378 -7.25 7.01 -18.51
CA GLY A 378 -6.26 6.10 -17.95
C GLY A 378 -5.50 6.66 -16.73
N THR A 379 -5.32 7.98 -16.65
CA THR A 379 -4.66 8.62 -15.48
C THR A 379 -5.49 8.56 -14.20
N ARG A 380 -6.81 8.32 -14.32
CA ARG A 380 -7.79 8.45 -13.21
C ARG A 380 -7.80 9.85 -12.58
N VAL A 381 -7.37 10.88 -13.30
CA VAL A 381 -7.52 12.28 -12.92
C VAL A 381 -8.59 12.92 -13.80
N PRO A 382 -9.54 13.71 -13.25
CA PRO A 382 -10.53 14.39 -14.05
C PRO A 382 -9.90 15.34 -15.08
N LYS A 383 -10.43 15.34 -16.31
CA LYS A 383 -9.93 16.15 -17.44
C LYS A 383 -9.77 17.64 -17.11
N GLY A 384 -10.67 18.21 -16.32
CA GLY A 384 -10.62 19.64 -15.93
C GLY A 384 -9.39 20.02 -15.10
N TYR A 385 -8.78 19.08 -14.39
CA TYR A 385 -7.54 19.33 -13.63
C TYR A 385 -6.28 19.21 -14.50
N LEU A 386 -6.38 18.52 -15.64
CA LEU A 386 -5.26 18.29 -16.55
C LEU A 386 -5.27 19.26 -17.75
N ILE A 387 -6.42 19.85 -18.09
CA ILE A 387 -6.57 20.80 -19.19
C ILE A 387 -7.15 22.11 -18.66
N VAL A 388 -6.25 23.07 -18.42
CA VAL A 388 -6.54 24.37 -17.79
C VAL A 388 -7.54 25.22 -18.59
N ASP A 389 -7.53 25.09 -19.93
CA ASP A 389 -8.37 25.86 -20.85
C ASP A 389 -9.83 25.36 -20.94
N ARG A 390 -10.10 24.12 -20.49
CA ARG A 390 -11.45 23.53 -20.52
C ARG A 390 -12.11 23.46 -19.13
N ALA A 391 -11.55 24.15 -18.14
CA ALA A 391 -11.95 24.02 -16.75
C ALA A 391 -13.07 25.00 -16.37
N SER A 392 -14.31 24.50 -16.40
CA SER A 392 -15.39 24.96 -15.52
C SER A 392 -15.71 23.81 -14.56
N PHE A 393 -14.82 23.56 -13.59
CA PHE A 393 -14.95 22.44 -12.64
C PHE A 393 -14.65 22.89 -11.21
N GLY A 394 -15.62 22.62 -10.31
CA GLY A 394 -15.44 22.64 -8.85
C GLY A 394 -15.83 23.94 -8.15
N THR A 395 -16.73 23.81 -7.17
CA THR A 395 -16.96 24.78 -6.09
C THR A 395 -15.62 25.14 -5.45
N SER A 396 -15.26 26.42 -5.43
CA SER A 396 -14.04 26.90 -4.79
C SER A 396 -13.97 26.41 -3.34
N GLY A 397 -12.89 25.72 -2.98
CA GLY A 397 -12.61 25.29 -1.59
C GLY A 397 -12.70 23.79 -1.28
N GLN A 398 -13.05 22.90 -2.23
CA GLN A 398 -12.99 21.44 -2.02
C GLN A 398 -11.74 20.82 -2.65
N ALA A 399 -11.02 19.96 -1.93
CA ALA A 399 -9.83 19.26 -2.41
C ALA A 399 -10.17 18.22 -3.50
N LEU A 400 -9.29 18.00 -4.48
CA LEU A 400 -9.54 17.10 -5.62
C LEU A 400 -9.91 15.67 -5.19
N LEU A 401 -9.22 15.14 -4.18
CA LEU A 401 -9.51 13.82 -3.61
C LEU A 401 -10.92 13.70 -3.02
N GLN A 402 -11.53 14.80 -2.58
CA GLN A 402 -12.93 14.81 -2.12
C GLN A 402 -13.89 14.84 -3.31
N GLN A 403 -13.54 15.60 -4.35
CA GLN A 403 -14.36 15.72 -5.55
C GLN A 403 -14.38 14.44 -6.40
N PHE A 404 -13.28 13.67 -6.42
CA PHE A 404 -13.16 12.49 -7.27
C PHE A 404 -12.63 11.24 -6.53
N LYS A 405 -13.57 10.37 -6.13
CA LYS A 405 -13.29 9.14 -5.35
C LYS A 405 -12.25 8.20 -5.98
N PRO A 406 -12.23 7.93 -7.31
CA PRO A 406 -11.21 7.04 -7.89
C PRO A 406 -9.78 7.57 -7.73
N PHE A 407 -9.59 8.89 -7.83
CA PHE A 407 -8.30 9.54 -7.56
C PHE A 407 -7.94 9.42 -6.08
N GLY A 408 -8.86 9.77 -5.18
CA GLY A 408 -8.65 9.65 -3.73
C GLY A 408 -8.29 8.22 -3.29
N ARG A 409 -8.91 7.19 -3.89
CA ARG A 409 -8.55 5.78 -3.63
C ARG A 409 -7.14 5.42 -4.10
N ALA A 410 -6.69 5.98 -5.23
CA ALA A 410 -5.34 5.75 -5.73
C ALA A 410 -4.30 6.45 -4.84
N VAL A 411 -4.55 7.69 -4.41
CA VAL A 411 -3.73 8.42 -3.42
C VAL A 411 -3.64 7.63 -2.11
N PHE A 412 -4.78 7.18 -1.57
CA PHE A 412 -4.82 6.37 -0.35
C PHE A 412 -4.00 5.07 -0.49
N SER A 413 -4.06 4.43 -1.67
CA SER A 413 -3.24 3.26 -1.96
C SER A 413 -1.74 3.57 -1.93
N LEU A 414 -1.30 4.72 -2.43
CA LEU A 414 0.10 5.14 -2.39
C LEU A 414 0.54 5.45 -0.96
N GLN A 415 -0.27 6.22 -0.21
CA GLN A 415 -0.04 6.51 1.21
C GLN A 415 0.08 5.22 2.03
N SER A 416 -0.82 4.26 1.81
CA SER A 416 -0.78 2.95 2.48
C SER A 416 0.52 2.18 2.20
N CYS A 417 1.06 2.27 0.98
CA CYS A 417 2.33 1.63 0.64
C CYS A 417 3.50 2.27 1.42
N ILE A 418 3.53 3.60 1.50
CA ILE A 418 4.51 4.36 2.26
C ILE A 418 4.43 4.04 3.74
N LEU A 419 3.23 4.16 4.33
CA LEU A 419 2.98 3.93 5.75
C LEU A 419 3.35 2.51 6.19
N ASN A 420 2.97 1.48 5.41
CA ASN A 420 3.32 0.10 5.72
C ASN A 420 4.83 -0.12 5.79
N GLU A 421 5.60 0.50 4.89
CA GLU A 421 7.04 0.35 4.88
C GLU A 421 7.73 1.19 5.97
N LEU A 422 7.20 2.37 6.30
CA LEU A 422 7.63 3.13 7.48
C LEU A 422 7.38 2.37 8.79
N ILE A 423 6.24 1.68 8.91
CA ILE A 423 5.96 0.80 10.05
C ILE A 423 6.97 -0.34 10.12
N ASN A 424 7.29 -0.97 8.97
CA ASN A 424 8.32 -2.02 8.92
C ASN A 424 9.70 -1.49 9.32
N LEU A 425 10.04 -0.27 8.92
CA LEU A 425 11.28 0.41 9.27
C LEU A 425 11.39 0.67 10.78
N VAL A 426 10.31 1.15 11.42
CA VAL A 426 10.28 1.33 12.89
C VAL A 426 10.39 -0.01 13.61
N LYS A 427 9.68 -1.05 13.15
CA LYS A 427 9.82 -2.39 13.73
C LYS A 427 11.23 -2.94 13.58
N LEU A 428 11.86 -2.69 12.44
CA LEU A 428 13.26 -3.04 12.20
C LEU A 428 14.18 -2.32 13.18
N GLN A 429 13.93 -1.03 13.45
CA GLN A 429 14.66 -0.27 14.46
C GLN A 429 14.52 -0.89 15.85
N PHE A 430 13.30 -1.25 16.28
CA PHE A 430 13.08 -1.92 17.57
C PHE A 430 13.83 -3.25 17.68
N VAL A 431 13.85 -4.04 16.60
CA VAL A 431 14.62 -5.30 16.54
C VAL A 431 16.13 -5.05 16.67
N MET A 432 16.63 -3.98 16.04
CA MET A 432 18.04 -3.64 16.04
C MET A 432 18.52 -3.12 17.40
N THR A 433 17.75 -2.25 18.05
CA THR A 433 18.16 -1.61 19.31
C THR A 433 17.76 -2.40 20.55
N ASP A 434 16.72 -3.24 20.47
CA ASP A 434 16.14 -3.98 21.62
C ASP A 434 15.50 -3.06 22.68
N ASP A 435 15.20 -1.81 22.31
CA ASP A 435 14.62 -0.82 23.23
C ASP A 435 13.13 -1.11 23.53
N TYR A 436 12.44 -1.71 22.56
CA TYR A 436 11.00 -2.00 22.61
C TYR A 436 10.68 -3.37 22.01
N GLU A 437 9.55 -3.95 22.41
CA GLU A 437 9.02 -5.17 21.79
C GLU A 437 8.54 -4.88 20.36
N VAL A 438 8.75 -5.84 19.44
CA VAL A 438 8.40 -5.72 18.02
C VAL A 438 6.89 -5.48 17.79
N ASP A 439 6.07 -6.00 18.71
CA ASP A 439 4.60 -5.92 18.68
C ASP A 439 4.05 -4.75 19.52
N GLU A 440 4.90 -3.82 19.97
CA GLU A 440 4.45 -2.62 20.68
C GLU A 440 3.43 -1.83 19.81
N PRO A 441 2.25 -1.48 20.35
CA PRO A 441 1.19 -0.86 19.56
C PRO A 441 1.50 0.61 19.27
N PHE A 442 1.72 0.91 17.99
CA PHE A 442 1.78 2.26 17.43
C PHE A 442 1.11 2.30 16.06
N GLU A 443 0.73 3.50 15.65
CA GLU A 443 0.13 3.82 14.36
C GLU A 443 0.85 5.03 13.78
N ILE A 444 1.10 4.97 12.47
CA ILE A 444 1.61 6.08 11.68
C ILE A 444 0.55 6.37 10.63
N SER A 445 0.11 7.63 10.58
CA SER A 445 -0.85 8.11 9.59
C SER A 445 -0.26 9.28 8.80
N MET A 446 -0.79 9.49 7.60
CA MET A 446 -0.55 10.69 6.80
C MET A 446 -1.83 11.52 6.77
N ASN A 447 -1.70 12.81 6.50
CA ASN A 447 -2.87 13.63 6.23
C ASN A 447 -3.58 13.11 4.96
N PHE A 448 -4.70 12.45 5.15
CA PHE A 448 -5.63 12.14 4.09
C PHE A 448 -6.89 12.95 4.39
N PRO A 449 -7.24 13.96 3.58
CA PRO A 449 -8.42 14.73 3.88
C PRO A 449 -9.60 13.79 3.79
N VAL A 450 -10.27 13.65 4.93
CA VAL A 450 -11.31 12.66 5.18
C VAL A 450 -12.34 12.76 4.05
N ILE A 451 -12.34 11.77 3.15
CA ILE A 451 -13.30 11.61 2.05
C ILE A 451 -14.76 11.56 2.57
N GLU A 452 -14.92 11.40 3.88
CA GLU A 452 -16.21 11.17 4.52
C GLU A 452 -16.82 12.37 5.24
N GLU A 453 -16.09 13.41 5.64
CA GLU A 453 -16.70 14.56 6.34
C GLU A 453 -17.17 15.69 5.41
N SER A 454 -16.97 15.55 4.10
CA SER A 454 -17.28 16.58 3.11
C SER A 454 -18.78 16.67 2.84
N SER A 455 -19.50 17.48 3.62
CA SER A 455 -20.92 17.86 3.46
C SER A 455 -21.97 16.75 3.49
N ASP A 456 -21.71 15.56 2.95
CA ASP A 456 -22.66 14.45 2.85
C ASP A 456 -22.87 13.75 4.19
N ARG A 457 -21.82 13.42 4.97
CA ARG A 457 -22.03 12.95 6.35
C ARG A 457 -22.57 14.05 7.24
N LEU A 458 -22.17 15.30 7.07
CA LEU A 458 -22.76 16.43 7.82
C LEU A 458 -24.25 16.58 7.48
N ARG A 459 -24.63 16.38 6.22
CA ARG A 459 -26.01 16.35 5.76
C ARG A 459 -26.75 15.12 6.28
N VAL A 460 -26.18 13.92 6.25
CA VAL A 460 -26.78 12.71 6.83
C VAL A 460 -26.95 12.87 8.35
N LYS A 461 -25.94 13.38 9.05
CA LYS A 461 -26.02 13.75 10.47
C LYS A 461 -27.14 14.76 10.70
N SER A 462 -27.21 15.83 9.91
CA SER A 462 -28.29 16.82 9.96
C SER A 462 -29.67 16.21 9.69
N ASP A 463 -29.78 15.32 8.70
CA ASP A 463 -31.02 14.65 8.30
C ASP A 463 -31.47 13.64 9.37
N THR A 464 -30.54 12.92 10.04
CA THR A 464 -30.85 12.05 11.18
C THR A 464 -31.34 12.83 12.40
N LEU A 465 -30.74 14.00 12.68
CA LEU A 465 -31.20 14.88 13.75
C LEU A 465 -32.56 15.51 13.43
N ARG A 466 -32.81 15.86 12.16
CA ARG A 466 -34.13 16.30 11.70
C ARG A 466 -35.18 15.21 11.84
N LEU A 467 -34.87 13.99 11.42
CA LEU A 467 -35.77 12.84 11.57
C LEU A 467 -36.10 12.55 13.04
N ALA A 468 -35.12 12.63 13.94
CA ALA A 468 -35.34 12.49 15.38
C ALA A 468 -36.29 13.58 15.92
N ASN A 469 -36.09 14.84 15.52
CA ASN A 469 -36.98 15.95 15.87
C ASN A 469 -38.39 15.80 15.29
N ASP A 470 -38.51 15.31 14.05
CA ASP A 470 -39.80 15.06 13.40
C ASP A 470 -40.57 13.95 14.12
N ILE A 471 -39.89 12.89 14.57
CA ILE A 471 -40.49 11.81 15.36
C ILE A 471 -40.95 12.32 16.72
N ILE A 472 -40.12 13.12 17.42
CA ILE A 472 -40.51 13.76 18.68
C ILE A 472 -41.75 14.64 18.47
N THR A 473 -41.78 15.44 17.40
CA THR A 473 -42.91 16.30 17.07
C THR A 473 -44.18 15.49 16.76
N ASN A 474 -44.05 14.39 16.01
CA ASN A 474 -45.16 13.48 15.72
C ASN A 474 -45.67 12.77 16.98
N LEU A 475 -44.78 12.40 17.91
CA LEU A 475 -45.16 11.85 19.21
C LEU A 475 -45.88 12.89 20.08
N GLN A 476 -45.43 14.14 20.10
CA GLN A 476 -46.16 15.22 20.80
C GLN A 476 -47.57 15.40 20.27
N ASN A 477 -47.72 15.41 18.93
CA ASN A 477 -49.01 15.52 18.27
C ASN A 477 -49.91 14.31 18.56
N ALA A 478 -49.36 13.09 18.55
CA ALA A 478 -50.11 11.86 18.83
C ALA A 478 -50.57 11.76 20.30
N LEU A 479 -49.77 12.28 21.23
CA LEU A 479 -50.09 12.31 22.66
C LEU A 479 -51.02 13.48 23.04
N GLY A 480 -51.34 14.37 22.09
CA GLY A 480 -52.21 15.52 22.34
C GLY A 480 -51.62 16.57 23.28
N LEU A 481 -50.29 16.59 23.43
CA LEU A 481 -49.57 17.53 24.30
C LEU A 481 -49.69 18.96 23.74
N GLY A 482 -50.03 19.91 24.60
CA GLY A 482 -50.21 21.32 24.21
C GLY A 482 -48.87 22.00 23.85
N ARG A 483 -48.93 23.19 23.22
CA ARG A 483 -47.74 24.01 22.97
C ARG A 483 -47.04 24.35 24.29
N GLY A 484 -45.91 23.69 24.56
CA GLY A 484 -45.08 23.91 25.75
C GLY A 484 -44.96 22.69 26.67
N GLU A 485 -45.71 21.61 26.45
CA GLU A 485 -45.53 20.36 27.19
C GLU A 485 -44.45 19.50 26.51
N ALA A 486 -43.32 19.32 27.22
CA ALA A 486 -42.20 18.52 26.74
C ALA A 486 -42.49 17.02 26.92
N ILE A 487 -42.05 16.22 25.94
CA ILE A 487 -42.01 14.76 26.08
C ILE A 487 -41.09 14.40 27.26
N PRO A 488 -41.39 13.34 28.05
CA PRO A 488 -40.48 12.83 29.06
C PRO A 488 -39.05 12.63 28.55
N PRO A 489 -38.01 13.06 29.31
CA PRO A 489 -36.60 12.96 28.87
C PRO A 489 -36.16 11.55 28.46
N GLU A 490 -36.74 10.51 29.06
CA GLU A 490 -36.45 9.11 28.72
C GLU A 490 -36.89 8.72 27.30
N VAL A 491 -37.99 9.30 26.82
CA VAL A 491 -38.48 9.04 25.45
C VAL A 491 -37.65 9.83 24.44
N VAL A 492 -37.21 11.04 24.80
CA VAL A 492 -36.25 11.81 23.99
C VAL A 492 -34.93 11.04 23.86
N LYS A 493 -34.42 10.49 24.97
CA LYS A 493 -33.24 9.60 24.98
C LYS A 493 -33.42 8.39 24.07
N ASP A 494 -34.56 7.71 24.13
CA ASP A 494 -34.83 6.53 23.30
C ASP A 494 -34.89 6.87 21.80
N VAL A 495 -35.50 8.01 21.43
CA VAL A 495 -35.57 8.46 20.03
C VAL A 495 -34.19 8.86 19.50
N PHE A 496 -33.42 9.64 20.26
CA PHE A 496 -32.07 10.05 19.85
C PHE A 496 -31.10 8.87 19.82
N SER A 497 -31.14 7.94 20.77
CA SER A 497 -30.26 6.75 20.76
C SER A 497 -30.55 5.76 19.62
N LYS A 498 -31.80 5.67 19.16
CA LYS A 498 -32.17 4.76 18.06
C LYS A 498 -31.91 5.32 16.67
N ILE A 499 -31.90 6.64 16.51
CA ILE A 499 -31.98 7.29 15.19
C ILE A 499 -30.82 8.26 14.94
N SER A 500 -30.29 8.89 15.98
CA SER A 500 -29.15 9.80 15.84
C SER A 500 -27.83 9.03 15.86
N PHE A 501 -26.76 9.71 15.45
CA PHE A 501 -25.39 9.20 15.46
C PHE A 501 -24.67 9.43 16.79
N ILE A 502 -25.38 9.95 17.80
CA ILE A 502 -24.81 10.38 19.09
C ILE A 502 -24.78 9.18 20.04
N ASP A 503 -23.67 9.01 20.74
CA ASP A 503 -23.50 7.93 21.69
C ASP A 503 -24.43 8.09 22.90
N VAL A 504 -24.89 6.96 23.44
CA VAL A 504 -25.87 6.94 24.54
C VAL A 504 -25.31 7.61 25.80
N GLU A 505 -24.01 7.48 26.04
CA GLU A 505 -23.31 8.09 27.18
C GLU A 505 -23.34 9.63 27.08
N ASP A 506 -23.08 10.19 25.90
CA ASP A 506 -23.13 11.65 25.68
C ASP A 506 -24.56 12.20 25.85
N ILE A 507 -25.57 11.46 25.38
CA ILE A 507 -26.98 11.84 25.54
C ILE A 507 -27.39 11.83 27.02
N GLU A 508 -26.92 10.84 27.78
CA GLU A 508 -27.15 10.77 29.23
C GLU A 508 -26.53 11.96 29.96
N ASP A 509 -25.27 12.26 29.66
CA ASP A 509 -24.55 13.39 30.26
C ASP A 509 -25.25 14.72 29.97
N TRP A 510 -25.77 14.92 28.75
CA TRP A 510 -26.49 16.15 28.40
C TRP A 510 -27.85 16.26 29.08
N ILE A 511 -28.61 15.15 29.16
CA ILE A 511 -29.90 15.14 29.86
C ILE A 511 -29.70 15.38 31.35
N ASP A 512 -28.67 14.79 31.95
CA ASP A 512 -28.35 14.97 33.36
C ASP A 512 -27.84 16.39 33.67
N ALA A 513 -27.12 17.03 32.73
CA ALA A 513 -26.71 18.43 32.84
C ALA A 513 -27.89 19.43 32.76
N ILE A 514 -29.02 19.04 32.16
CA ILE A 514 -30.21 19.89 31.98
C ILE A 514 -31.22 19.72 33.13
N LYS A 515 -31.14 18.63 33.92
CA LYS A 515 -32.00 18.44 35.09
C LYS A 515 -31.74 19.56 36.12
N PRO A 516 -32.78 20.28 36.60
CA PRO A 516 -32.60 21.39 37.54
C PRO A 516 -31.98 20.92 38.87
N GLU A 517 -31.18 21.80 39.49
CA GLU A 517 -30.35 21.56 40.69
C GLU A 517 -31.10 21.07 41.96
N GLU A 518 -32.44 21.04 41.96
CA GLU A 518 -33.26 20.65 43.12
C GLU A 518 -32.98 19.21 43.61
N ASP A 519 -32.52 18.30 42.73
CA ASP A 519 -32.20 16.91 43.10
C ASP A 519 -30.81 16.72 43.75
N VAL A 520 -29.91 17.70 43.66
CA VAL A 520 -28.56 17.61 44.24
C VAL A 520 -28.62 17.76 45.76
N GLU A 521 -29.47 18.66 46.26
CA GLU A 521 -29.65 18.92 47.69
C GLU A 521 -30.33 17.73 48.40
N ILE A 522 -31.29 17.08 47.72
CA ILE A 522 -31.97 15.88 48.20
C ILE A 522 -30.99 14.69 48.25
N LYS A 523 -30.17 14.50 47.21
CA LYS A 523 -29.15 13.44 47.19
C LYS A 523 -28.08 13.63 48.26
N GLU A 524 -27.60 14.85 48.51
CA GLU A 524 -26.64 15.12 49.60
C GLU A 524 -27.25 14.92 51.00
N SER A 525 -28.51 15.33 51.20
CA SER A 525 -29.26 15.10 52.44
C SER A 525 -29.46 13.61 52.73
N ILE A 526 -29.82 12.82 51.71
CA ILE A 526 -29.96 11.36 51.81
C ILE A 526 -28.59 10.72 52.08
N LYS A 527 -27.52 11.16 51.40
CA LYS A 527 -26.15 10.65 51.59
C LYS A 527 -25.65 10.93 53.02
N LYS A 528 -25.93 12.12 53.58
CA LYS A 528 -25.66 12.46 54.99
C LYS A 528 -26.48 11.60 55.97
N LYS A 529 -27.78 11.38 55.70
CA LYS A 529 -28.63 10.52 56.54
C LYS A 529 -28.18 9.05 56.53
N ILE A 530 -27.73 8.54 55.37
CA ILE A 530 -27.17 7.18 55.25
C ILE A 530 -25.85 7.08 56.01
N LYS A 531 -24.95 8.07 55.85
CA LYS A 531 -23.65 8.09 56.54
C LYS A 531 -23.79 8.19 58.07
N ASN A 532 -24.79 8.92 58.57
CA ASN A 532 -25.09 9.01 60.00
C ASN A 532 -25.79 7.75 60.56
N ARG A 533 -26.43 6.94 59.70
CA ARG A 533 -27.07 5.67 60.09
C ARG A 533 -26.11 4.47 60.05
N LEU A 534 -25.04 4.54 59.26
CA LEU A 534 -23.94 3.56 59.28
C LEU A 534 -22.96 3.89 60.42
N THR A 535 -23.39 3.68 61.66
CA THR A 535 -22.48 3.71 62.82
C THR A 535 -21.66 2.41 62.87
N GLU A 536 -20.45 2.51 63.42
CA GLU A 536 -19.54 1.37 63.56
C GLU A 536 -20.16 0.24 64.41
N GLU A 537 -21.07 0.58 65.31
CA GLU A 537 -21.88 -0.35 66.09
C GLU A 537 -22.87 -1.14 65.25
N LEU A 538 -23.59 -0.49 64.32
CA LEU A 538 -24.54 -1.16 63.43
C LEU A 538 -23.82 -2.10 62.46
N ILE A 539 -22.64 -1.71 61.98
CA ILE A 539 -21.79 -2.56 61.12
C ILE A 539 -21.32 -3.80 61.90
N LYS A 540 -20.86 -3.62 63.15
CA LYS A 540 -20.49 -4.74 64.03
C LYS A 540 -21.69 -5.62 64.35
N GLU A 541 -22.86 -5.06 64.59
CA GLU A 541 -24.09 -5.83 64.85
C GLU A 541 -24.50 -6.68 63.63
N ILE A 542 -24.45 -6.10 62.42
CA ILE A 542 -24.70 -6.83 61.17
C ILE A 542 -23.64 -7.91 60.97
N GLU A 543 -22.37 -7.63 61.26
CA GLU A 543 -21.29 -8.62 61.17
C GLU A 543 -21.53 -9.78 62.14
N PHE A 544 -21.88 -9.51 63.39
CA PHE A 544 -22.22 -10.54 64.39
C PHE A 544 -23.46 -11.35 63.99
N LYS A 545 -24.50 -10.69 63.47
CA LYS A 545 -25.72 -11.34 63.00
C LYS A 545 -25.43 -12.23 61.79
N THR A 546 -24.64 -11.74 60.84
CA THR A 546 -24.22 -12.50 59.65
C THR A 546 -23.32 -13.68 60.01
N LYS A 547 -22.38 -13.52 60.96
CA LYS A 547 -21.56 -14.62 61.49
C LYS A 547 -22.43 -15.68 62.19
N LYS A 548 -23.44 -15.27 62.95
CA LYS A 548 -24.39 -16.18 63.62
C LYS A 548 -25.27 -16.92 62.61
N ASP A 549 -25.85 -16.21 61.65
CA ASP A 549 -26.73 -16.78 60.61
C ASP A 549 -26.00 -17.76 59.69
N ASN A 550 -24.74 -17.46 59.36
CA ASN A 550 -23.88 -18.33 58.56
C ASN A 550 -23.06 -19.35 59.37
N ARG A 551 -23.30 -19.43 60.69
CA ARG A 551 -22.60 -20.32 61.65
C ARG A 551 -21.08 -20.30 61.45
N MET A 552 -20.52 -19.10 61.28
CA MET A 552 -19.09 -18.89 61.09
C MET A 552 -18.39 -18.82 62.45
N PHE A 553 -17.32 -19.58 62.61
CA PHE A 553 -16.48 -19.60 63.79
C PHE A 553 -15.10 -19.08 63.42
N GLU A 554 -14.64 -18.06 64.13
CA GLU A 554 -13.30 -17.50 63.99
C GLU A 554 -12.46 -17.88 65.20
N GLY A 555 -11.22 -18.30 64.95
CA GLY A 555 -10.27 -18.69 65.98
C GLY A 555 -8.84 -18.39 65.57
N VAL A 556 -7.93 -18.44 66.54
CA VAL A 556 -6.49 -18.30 66.30
C VAL A 556 -5.83 -19.61 66.69
N SER A 557 -5.15 -20.25 65.75
CA SER A 557 -4.33 -21.43 66.02
C SER A 557 -2.93 -21.20 65.46
N SER A 558 -1.91 -21.45 66.29
CA SER A 558 -0.49 -21.24 65.94
C SER A 558 -0.18 -19.83 65.38
N GLY A 559 -0.78 -18.79 65.96
CA GLY A 559 -0.56 -17.39 65.57
C GLY A 559 -1.21 -16.97 64.24
N ARG A 560 -2.06 -17.83 63.64
CA ARG A 560 -2.82 -17.49 62.42
C ARG A 560 -4.30 -17.53 62.70
N HIS A 561 -5.00 -16.48 62.28
CA HIS A 561 -6.45 -16.39 62.33
C HIS A 561 -7.04 -17.29 61.24
N PHE A 562 -8.06 -18.06 61.60
CA PHE A 562 -8.86 -18.82 60.64
C PHE A 562 -10.34 -18.58 60.90
N CYS A 563 -11.14 -18.60 59.82
CA CYS A 563 -12.59 -18.51 59.85
C CYS A 563 -13.14 -19.78 59.18
N ASN A 564 -14.04 -20.49 59.85
CA ASN A 564 -14.63 -21.73 59.34
C ASN A 564 -16.16 -21.66 59.41
N SER A 565 -16.86 -22.10 58.36
CA SER A 565 -18.32 -22.14 58.31
C SER A 565 -18.81 -23.58 58.19
N PHE A 566 -19.88 -23.92 58.90
CA PHE A 566 -20.49 -25.26 58.82
C PHE A 566 -21.28 -25.52 57.52
N LYS A 567 -21.45 -24.53 56.63
CA LYS A 567 -21.99 -24.73 55.28
C LYS A 567 -20.85 -25.02 54.31
N VAL A 568 -20.45 -26.29 54.24
CA VAL A 568 -19.36 -26.73 53.36
C VAL A 568 -19.86 -26.82 51.91
N ASP A 569 -19.31 -25.99 51.03
CA ASP A 569 -19.41 -26.16 49.59
C ASP A 569 -18.63 -27.41 49.15
N LYS A 570 -19.20 -28.19 48.23
CA LYS A 570 -18.64 -29.47 47.74
C LYS A 570 -17.20 -29.29 47.24
N MET A 571 -16.90 -28.11 46.69
CA MET A 571 -15.59 -27.73 46.16
C MET A 571 -14.52 -27.58 47.26
N GLN A 572 -14.88 -27.05 48.43
CA GLN A 572 -13.95 -26.92 49.57
C GLN A 572 -13.61 -28.28 50.19
N LYS A 573 -14.54 -29.25 50.18
CA LYS A 573 -14.27 -30.62 50.62
C LYS A 573 -13.26 -31.32 49.70
N THR A 574 -13.39 -31.13 48.39
CA THR A 574 -12.42 -31.62 47.40
C THR A 574 -11.04 -30.99 47.56
N ILE A 575 -10.99 -29.68 47.84
CA ILE A 575 -9.73 -28.97 48.12
C ILE A 575 -9.09 -29.47 49.41
N LEU A 576 -9.87 -29.71 50.47
CA LEU A 576 -9.37 -30.26 51.74
C LEU A 576 -8.86 -31.70 51.58
N ASP A 577 -9.50 -32.52 50.76
CA ASP A 577 -9.06 -33.89 50.46
C ASP A 577 -7.80 -33.91 49.58
N LEU A 578 -7.66 -32.96 48.65
CA LEU A 578 -6.42 -32.74 47.89
C LEU A 578 -5.26 -32.33 48.82
N PHE A 579 -5.50 -31.43 49.77
CA PHE A 579 -4.47 -31.03 50.75
C PHE A 579 -4.09 -32.15 51.74
N LYS A 580 -5.01 -33.06 52.07
CA LYS A 580 -4.70 -34.23 52.92
C LYS A 580 -3.87 -35.28 52.19
N ASN A 581 -4.14 -35.50 50.90
CA ASN A 581 -3.48 -36.54 50.10
C ASN A 581 -2.06 -36.18 49.65
N ASP A 582 -1.68 -34.90 49.63
CA ASP A 582 -0.36 -34.45 49.15
C ASP A 582 0.67 -34.18 50.27
N SER A 583 0.37 -34.61 51.50
CA SER A 583 1.23 -34.40 52.68
C SER A 583 2.53 -35.23 52.70
N GLY A 584 2.85 -35.96 51.63
CA GLY A 584 3.99 -36.87 51.57
C GLY A 584 5.28 -36.36 50.92
N LYS A 585 5.29 -35.23 50.18
CA LYS A 585 6.42 -34.93 49.28
C LYS A 585 6.94 -33.49 49.18
N LEU A 586 6.70 -32.64 50.19
CA LEU A 586 7.36 -31.33 50.25
C LEU A 586 8.12 -31.15 51.57
N LYS A 587 9.30 -31.78 51.64
CA LYS A 587 10.44 -31.27 52.41
C LYS A 587 11.42 -30.66 51.41
N GLY A 588 11.64 -29.36 51.51
CA GLY A 588 12.51 -28.56 50.64
C GLY A 588 11.90 -27.18 50.44
#